data_AF-A0A7V8SX57-F1
#
_entry.id   AF-A0A7V8SX57-F1
#
_cell.length_a   1.000
_cell.length_b   1.000
_cell.length_c   1.000
_cell.angle_alpha   90.00
_cell.angle_beta   90.00
_cell.angle_gamma   90.00
#
_symmetry.space_group_name_H-M   'P 1'
#
loop_
_entity.id
_entity.type
_entity.pdbx_description
1 polymer ?
#
loop_
_entity_poly.entity_id
_entity_poly.type
_entity_poly.pdbx_seq_one_letter_code
_entity_poly.pdbx_strand_id
1 'polypeptide(L)'
;MIQLWNWFRRGFLERGLDRELQYHFDRRVGDLTASGIPEPEARRRVAAELGLAQVREEVRDVWLTRWFRDFLYDLRFSARSFLRSPSFTAVTLLSLALGIGATTAIYSLVDQVILHALPIKDPARLVLVDWKGDQTAGGFGSWNLMSYPICRDLREQSQFFDGVLCRAEIDVNLAAGGDPKPVAAE
;
A
#
# COMPACT_ATOMS: atom_id res chain seq x y z
N MET A 1 -4.45 23.65 -15.95
CA MET A 1 -4.53 23.18 -14.54
C MET A 1 -5.94 22.69 -14.15
N ILE A 2 -6.84 22.36 -15.10
CA ILE A 2 -8.29 22.22 -14.86
C ILE A 2 -8.78 20.76 -14.76
N GLN A 3 -7.91 19.75 -14.94
CA GLN A 3 -8.39 18.39 -15.23
C GLN A 3 -8.35 17.37 -14.10
N LEU A 4 -7.49 17.54 -13.10
CA LEU A 4 -7.50 16.69 -11.90
C LEU A 4 -8.81 16.82 -11.10
N TRP A 5 -9.60 17.88 -11.36
CA TRP A 5 -10.92 18.06 -10.76
C TRP A 5 -12.01 17.15 -11.36
N ASN A 6 -11.78 16.52 -12.51
CA ASN A 6 -12.79 15.64 -13.13
C ASN A 6 -12.97 14.32 -12.36
N TRP A 7 -11.95 13.84 -11.65
CA TRP A 7 -12.08 12.64 -10.82
C TRP A 7 -13.00 12.90 -9.61
N PHE A 8 -12.92 14.09 -9.02
CA PHE A 8 -13.87 14.55 -7.98
C PHE A 8 -15.27 14.87 -8.53
N ARG A 9 -15.39 15.31 -9.80
CA ARG A 9 -16.69 15.48 -10.46
C ARG A 9 -17.41 14.16 -10.67
N ARG A 10 -16.74 13.02 -10.87
CA ARG A 10 -17.41 11.72 -11.03
C ARG A 10 -18.29 11.40 -9.81
N GLY A 11 -17.72 11.47 -8.62
CA GLY A 11 -18.48 11.25 -7.39
C GLY A 11 -19.58 12.30 -7.17
N PHE A 12 -19.35 13.56 -7.54
CA PHE A 12 -20.38 14.60 -7.44
C PHE A 12 -21.54 14.39 -8.42
N LEU A 13 -21.23 14.02 -9.66
CA LEU A 13 -22.20 13.82 -10.72
C LEU A 13 -22.98 12.51 -10.56
N GLU A 14 -22.34 11.41 -10.12
CA GLU A 14 -23.03 10.17 -9.74
C GLU A 14 -23.99 10.41 -8.56
N ARG A 15 -23.55 11.13 -7.52
CA ARG A 15 -24.43 11.52 -6.40
C ARG A 15 -25.57 12.45 -6.81
N GLY A 16 -25.34 13.31 -7.81
CA GLY A 16 -26.38 14.16 -8.39
C GLY A 16 -27.42 13.34 -9.15
N LEU A 17 -26.97 12.39 -9.98
CA LEU A 17 -27.82 11.48 -10.73
C LEU A 17 -28.64 10.58 -9.81
N ASP A 18 -28.02 9.97 -8.79
CA ASP A 18 -28.71 9.12 -7.84
C ASP A 18 -29.80 9.89 -7.09
N ARG A 19 -29.52 11.14 -6.69
CA ARG A 19 -30.49 12.02 -6.04
C ARG A 19 -31.66 12.35 -6.95
N GLU A 20 -31.39 12.67 -8.21
CA GLU A 20 -32.43 13.02 -9.19
C GLU A 20 -33.31 11.80 -9.51
N LEU A 21 -32.69 10.63 -9.73
CA LEU A 21 -33.39 9.37 -9.95
C LEU A 21 -34.27 8.99 -8.76
N GLN A 22 -33.77 9.17 -7.54
CA GLN A 22 -34.51 8.87 -6.32
C GLN A 22 -35.66 9.87 -6.09
N TYR A 23 -35.45 11.15 -6.41
CA TYR A 23 -36.53 12.16 -6.39
C TYR A 23 -37.68 11.77 -7.33
N HIS A 24 -37.37 11.35 -8.56
CA HIS A 24 -38.39 10.91 -9.51
C HIS A 24 -39.08 9.61 -9.08
N PHE A 25 -38.33 8.68 -8.50
CA PHE A 25 -38.88 7.43 -7.97
C PHE A 25 -39.89 7.71 -6.85
N ASP A 26 -39.51 8.48 -5.84
CA ASP A 26 -40.35 8.77 -4.67
C ASP A 26 -41.62 9.54 -5.07
N ARG A 27 -41.49 10.50 -6.01
CA ARG A 27 -42.63 11.25 -6.53
C ARG A 27 -43.64 10.33 -7.23
N ARG A 28 -43.18 9.39 -8.07
CA ARG A 28 -44.05 8.47 -8.81
C ARG A 28 -44.75 7.47 -7.90
N VAL A 29 -44.06 6.99 -6.86
CA VAL A 29 -44.65 6.15 -5.81
C VAL A 29 -45.74 6.92 -5.07
N GLY A 30 -45.52 8.21 -4.76
CA GLY A 30 -46.50 9.08 -4.15
C GLY A 30 -47.77 9.24 -5.01
N ASP A 31 -47.63 9.51 -6.30
CA ASP A 31 -48.75 9.66 -7.24
C ASP A 31 -49.61 8.38 -7.32
N LEU A 32 -48.98 7.20 -7.38
CA LEU A 32 -49.70 5.92 -7.41
C LEU A 32 -50.38 5.59 -6.08
N THR A 33 -49.74 5.93 -4.97
CA THR A 33 -50.33 5.73 -3.64
C THR A 33 -51.54 6.65 -3.44
N ALA A 34 -51.46 7.90 -3.92
CA ALA A 34 -52.58 8.83 -3.93
C ALA A 34 -53.73 8.37 -4.84
N SER A 35 -53.44 7.60 -5.89
CA SER A 35 -54.46 6.97 -6.76
C SER A 35 -55.11 5.71 -6.15
N GLY A 36 -54.72 5.31 -4.93
CA GLY A 36 -55.34 4.20 -4.18
C GLY A 36 -54.60 2.86 -4.26
N ILE A 37 -53.39 2.82 -4.85
CA ILE A 37 -52.57 1.60 -4.90
C ILE A 37 -51.78 1.47 -3.59
N PRO A 38 -51.73 0.30 -2.95
CA PRO A 38 -50.90 0.09 -1.77
C PRO A 38 -49.41 0.40 -2.04
N GLU A 39 -48.76 1.14 -1.15
CA GLU A 39 -47.35 1.56 -1.25
C GLU A 39 -46.37 0.44 -1.67
N PRO A 40 -46.40 -0.78 -1.10
CA PRO A 40 -45.49 -1.84 -1.51
C PRO A 40 -45.72 -2.32 -2.95
N GLU A 41 -46.93 -2.20 -3.48
CA GLU A 41 -47.24 -2.54 -4.88
C GLU A 41 -46.88 -1.38 -5.82
N ALA A 42 -47.12 -0.13 -5.41
CA ALA A 42 -46.70 1.06 -6.13
C ALA A 42 -45.18 1.10 -6.35
N ARG A 43 -44.38 0.80 -5.31
CA ARG A 43 -42.91 0.72 -5.39
C ARG A 43 -42.43 -0.34 -6.40
N ARG A 44 -43.06 -1.51 -6.42
CA ARG A 44 -42.70 -2.59 -7.36
C ARG A 44 -43.02 -2.21 -8.81
N ARG A 45 -44.18 -1.60 -9.06
CA ARG A 45 -44.57 -1.15 -10.41
C ARG A 45 -43.63 -0.08 -10.93
N VAL A 46 -43.33 0.93 -10.11
CA VAL A 46 -42.42 2.02 -10.48
C VAL A 46 -40.99 1.52 -10.70
N ALA A 47 -40.50 0.57 -9.87
CA ALA A 47 -39.18 -0.02 -10.05
C ALA A 47 -39.06 -0.80 -11.38
N ALA A 48 -40.11 -1.50 -11.77
CA ALA A 48 -40.16 -2.22 -13.05
C ALA A 48 -40.29 -1.27 -14.26
N GLU A 49 -41.01 -0.16 -14.10
CA GLU A 49 -41.27 0.81 -15.17
C GLU A 49 -40.09 1.75 -15.44
N LEU A 50 -39.41 2.23 -14.38
CA LEU A 50 -38.28 3.18 -14.52
C LEU A 50 -36.96 2.53 -14.94
N GLY A 51 -36.81 1.21 -14.77
CA GLY A 51 -35.57 0.52 -15.16
C GLY A 51 -34.31 1.16 -14.57
N LEU A 52 -34.35 1.61 -13.30
CA LEU A 52 -33.33 2.47 -12.68
C LEU A 52 -31.89 1.93 -12.82
N ALA A 53 -31.73 0.61 -12.74
CA ALA A 53 -30.44 -0.03 -12.92
C ALA A 53 -29.89 0.16 -14.36
N GLN A 54 -30.74 -0.02 -15.36
CA GLN A 54 -30.36 0.11 -16.77
C GLN A 54 -30.03 1.56 -17.13
N VAL A 55 -30.84 2.52 -16.70
CA VAL A 55 -30.58 3.96 -16.94
C VAL A 55 -29.27 4.40 -16.29
N ARG A 56 -28.98 3.90 -15.09
CA ARG A 56 -27.71 4.18 -14.40
C ARG A 56 -26.51 3.59 -15.16
N GLU A 57 -26.63 2.39 -15.71
CA GLU A 57 -25.57 1.77 -16.52
C GLU A 57 -25.34 2.49 -17.84
N GLU A 58 -26.39 2.86 -18.55
CA GLU A 58 -26.27 3.60 -19.83
C GLU A 58 -25.59 4.96 -19.64
N VAL A 59 -25.97 5.71 -18.59
CA VAL A 59 -25.32 6.99 -18.28
C VAL A 59 -23.86 6.79 -17.88
N ARG A 60 -23.55 5.73 -17.11
CA ARG A 60 -22.18 5.39 -16.71
C ARG A 60 -21.30 5.10 -17.92
N ASP A 61 -21.78 4.33 -18.90
CA ASP A 61 -21.00 3.96 -20.08
C ASP A 61 -20.73 5.15 -21.01
N VAL A 62 -21.71 6.04 -21.20
CA VAL A 62 -21.53 7.28 -21.97
C VAL A 62 -20.49 8.19 -21.29
N TRP A 63 -20.48 8.24 -19.97
CA TRP A 63 -19.52 9.05 -19.23
C TRP A 63 -18.12 8.46 -19.22
N LEU A 64 -17.98 7.14 -19.08
CA LEU A 64 -16.70 6.45 -19.14
C LEU A 64 -16.03 6.67 -20.50
N THR A 65 -16.76 6.42 -21.59
CA THR A 65 -16.24 6.58 -22.95
C THR A 65 -15.83 8.02 -23.26
N ARG A 66 -16.62 9.00 -22.81
CA ARG A 66 -16.28 10.43 -22.96
C ARG A 66 -15.06 10.80 -22.14
N TRP A 67 -14.99 10.37 -20.88
CA TRP A 67 -13.85 10.68 -20.01
C TRP A 67 -12.55 10.06 -20.50
N PHE A 68 -12.56 8.81 -20.97
CA PHE A 68 -11.39 8.17 -21.59
C PHE A 68 -10.90 8.95 -22.81
N ARG A 69 -11.83 9.41 -23.65
CA ARG A 69 -11.51 10.21 -24.82
C ARG A 69 -10.87 11.54 -24.42
N ASP A 70 -11.45 12.26 -23.47
CA ASP A 70 -10.93 13.54 -22.97
C ASP A 70 -9.51 13.33 -22.40
N PHE A 71 -9.33 12.33 -21.52
CA PHE A 71 -8.02 11.99 -20.96
C PHE A 71 -6.96 11.70 -22.04
N LEU A 72 -7.30 10.96 -23.09
CA LEU A 72 -6.38 10.70 -24.20
C LEU A 72 -6.05 11.96 -25.00
N TYR A 73 -7.02 12.85 -25.21
CA TYR A 73 -6.78 14.14 -25.85
C TYR A 73 -5.81 14.99 -25.05
N ASP A 74 -6.01 15.07 -23.74
CA ASP A 74 -5.16 15.87 -22.85
C ASP A 74 -3.77 15.27 -22.69
N LEU A 75 -3.64 13.95 -22.66
CA LEU A 75 -2.35 13.27 -22.68
C LEU A 75 -1.60 13.58 -23.97
N ARG A 76 -2.26 13.47 -25.14
CA ARG A 76 -1.68 13.79 -26.44
C ARG A 76 -1.28 15.26 -26.54
N PHE A 77 -2.13 16.16 -26.02
CA PHE A 77 -1.86 17.59 -25.99
C PHE A 77 -0.65 17.90 -25.09
N SER A 78 -0.60 17.31 -23.89
CA SER A 78 0.50 17.49 -22.94
C SER A 78 1.82 16.94 -23.49
N ALA A 79 1.80 15.75 -24.10
CA ALA A 79 2.98 15.17 -24.76
C ALA A 79 3.51 16.08 -25.88
N ARG A 80 2.62 16.65 -26.70
CA ARG A 80 3.02 17.62 -27.73
C ARG A 80 3.57 18.91 -27.14
N SER A 81 3.06 19.33 -25.98
CA SER A 81 3.57 20.49 -25.25
C SER A 81 4.99 20.24 -24.73
N PHE A 82 5.25 19.07 -24.15
CA PHE A 82 6.60 18.68 -23.69
C PHE A 82 7.62 18.62 -24.82
N LEU A 83 7.22 18.17 -26.02
CA LEU A 83 8.08 18.19 -27.20
C LEU A 83 8.37 19.61 -27.72
N ARG A 84 7.54 20.61 -27.38
CA ARG A 84 7.76 22.01 -27.75
C ARG A 84 8.69 22.75 -26.80
N SER A 85 8.84 22.31 -25.56
CA SER A 85 9.73 22.90 -24.54
C SER A 85 10.75 21.89 -24.02
N PRO A 86 11.65 21.37 -24.89
CA PRO A 86 12.50 20.22 -24.58
C PRO A 86 13.47 20.46 -23.41
N SER A 87 13.93 21.70 -23.21
CA SER A 87 14.85 22.03 -22.10
C SER A 87 14.22 21.84 -20.74
N PHE A 88 13.00 22.37 -20.54
CA PHE A 88 12.25 22.21 -19.30
C PHE A 88 11.92 20.74 -19.05
N THR A 89 11.39 20.05 -20.07
CA THR A 89 11.05 18.63 -19.96
C THR A 89 12.27 17.76 -19.62
N ALA A 90 13.44 18.03 -20.21
CA ALA A 90 14.66 17.30 -19.91
C ALA A 90 15.09 17.46 -18.44
N VAL A 91 15.08 18.69 -17.91
CA VAL A 91 15.43 18.94 -16.50
C VAL A 91 14.43 18.26 -15.56
N THR A 92 13.14 18.34 -15.84
CA THR A 92 12.11 17.66 -15.04
C THR A 92 12.29 16.15 -15.08
N LEU A 93 12.53 15.55 -16.25
CA LEU A 93 12.76 14.12 -16.40
C LEU A 93 14.02 13.66 -15.66
N LEU A 94 15.12 14.40 -15.76
CA LEU A 94 16.37 14.07 -15.07
C LEU A 94 16.20 14.15 -13.54
N SER A 95 15.54 15.19 -13.04
CA SER A 95 15.25 15.34 -11.61
C SER A 95 14.38 14.18 -11.09
N LEU A 96 13.33 13.82 -11.84
CA LEU A 96 12.44 12.71 -11.48
C LEU A 96 13.18 11.36 -11.53
N ALA A 97 13.97 11.13 -12.59
CA ALA A 97 14.77 9.92 -12.75
C ALA A 97 15.80 9.78 -11.63
N LEU A 98 16.46 10.87 -11.22
CA LEU A 98 17.40 10.87 -10.10
C LEU A 98 16.69 10.59 -8.78
N GLY A 99 15.55 11.23 -8.50
CA GLY A 99 14.81 11.00 -7.25
C GLY A 99 14.32 9.55 -7.10
N ILE A 100 13.73 9.01 -8.18
CA ILE A 100 13.26 7.61 -8.20
C ILE A 100 14.46 6.67 -8.13
N GLY A 101 15.45 6.86 -9.00
CA GLY A 101 16.63 6.02 -9.11
C GLY A 101 17.46 5.98 -7.83
N ALA A 102 17.66 7.12 -7.16
CA ALA A 102 18.37 7.17 -5.88
C ALA A 102 17.65 6.37 -4.78
N THR A 103 16.32 6.55 -4.68
CA THR A 103 15.52 5.82 -3.68
C THR A 103 15.55 4.32 -3.95
N THR A 104 15.39 3.90 -5.21
CA THR A 104 15.47 2.50 -5.62
C THR A 104 16.87 1.92 -5.43
N ALA A 105 17.93 2.69 -5.73
CA ALA A 105 19.31 2.24 -5.58
C ALA A 105 19.69 2.02 -4.12
N ILE A 106 19.28 2.91 -3.21
CA ILE A 106 19.49 2.73 -1.77
C ILE A 106 18.80 1.45 -1.31
N TYR A 107 17.55 1.23 -1.70
CA TYR A 107 16.82 0.01 -1.31
C TYR A 107 17.46 -1.25 -1.88
N SER A 108 17.85 -1.23 -3.15
CA SER A 108 18.54 -2.35 -3.80
C SER A 108 19.89 -2.65 -3.16
N LEU A 109 20.66 -1.63 -2.79
CA LEU A 109 21.94 -1.79 -2.10
C LEU A 109 21.73 -2.37 -0.71
N VAL A 110 20.74 -1.87 0.04
CA VAL A 110 20.38 -2.38 1.36
C VAL A 110 19.96 -3.85 1.27
N ASP A 111 19.10 -4.20 0.31
CA ASP A 111 18.68 -5.58 0.06
C ASP A 111 19.87 -6.49 -0.26
N GLN A 112 20.78 -6.04 -1.12
CA GLN A 112 21.94 -6.83 -1.52
C GLN A 112 23.00 -6.96 -0.42
N VAL A 113 23.25 -5.90 0.35
CA VAL A 113 24.30 -5.89 1.38
C VAL A 113 23.81 -6.47 2.70
N ILE A 114 22.55 -6.25 3.07
CA ILE A 114 22.02 -6.72 4.36
C ILE A 114 21.38 -8.12 4.21
N LEU A 115 20.61 -8.38 3.14
CA LEU A 115 19.83 -9.61 3.04
C LEU A 115 20.56 -10.73 2.27
N HIS A 116 21.37 -10.42 1.27
CA HIS A 116 22.18 -11.43 0.56
C HIS A 116 23.55 -11.72 1.19
N ALA A 117 24.02 -10.89 2.13
CA ALA A 117 25.29 -11.13 2.81
C ALA A 117 25.21 -12.17 3.93
N LEU A 118 24.01 -12.54 4.41
CA LEU A 118 23.85 -13.73 5.22
C LEU A 118 23.72 -14.93 4.27
N PRO A 119 24.71 -15.85 4.18
CA PRO A 119 24.67 -17.01 3.30
C PRO A 119 23.68 -18.06 3.82
N ILE A 120 22.41 -17.69 3.92
CA ILE A 120 21.32 -18.51 4.41
C ILE A 120 20.51 -18.92 3.19
N LYS A 121 20.51 -20.23 2.90
CA LYS A 121 19.90 -20.80 1.69
C LYS A 121 18.42 -20.46 1.51
N ASP A 122 17.71 -20.18 2.61
CA ASP A 122 16.29 -19.84 2.60
C ASP A 122 15.96 -18.85 3.75
N PRO A 123 15.96 -17.53 3.49
CA PRO A 123 15.68 -16.53 4.51
C PRO A 123 14.23 -16.58 5.03
N ALA A 124 13.28 -17.15 4.28
CA ALA A 124 11.89 -17.27 4.72
C ALA A 124 11.71 -18.31 5.84
N ARG A 125 12.69 -19.22 6.02
CA ARG A 125 12.72 -20.23 7.08
C ARG A 125 13.46 -19.78 8.34
N LEU A 126 13.95 -18.54 8.38
CA LEU A 126 14.61 -17.99 9.57
C LEU A 126 13.59 -17.74 10.68
N VAL A 127 13.89 -18.27 11.87
CA VAL A 127 13.08 -18.10 13.07
C VAL A 127 13.94 -17.54 14.18
N LEU A 128 13.41 -16.56 14.90
CA LEU A 128 14.02 -16.03 16.12
C LEU A 128 13.50 -16.83 17.30
N VAL A 129 14.37 -17.59 17.96
CA VAL A 129 14.03 -18.31 19.18
C VAL A 129 14.05 -17.31 20.34
N ASP A 130 12.87 -16.96 20.83
CA ASP A 130 12.66 -16.05 21.96
C ASP A 130 12.22 -16.81 23.21
N TRP A 131 12.72 -16.40 24.37
CA TRP A 131 12.37 -16.97 25.66
C TRP A 131 11.66 -15.89 26.49
N LYS A 132 10.46 -16.20 27.01
CA LYS A 132 9.76 -15.35 27.97
C LYS A 132 10.05 -15.80 29.40
N GLY A 133 10.96 -15.11 30.07
CA GLY A 133 11.33 -15.39 31.45
C GLY A 133 12.20 -14.28 32.03
N ASP A 134 11.89 -13.88 33.27
CA ASP A 134 12.50 -12.72 33.94
C ASP A 134 13.80 -13.07 34.69
N GLN A 135 14.26 -14.32 34.59
CA GLN A 135 15.28 -14.90 35.47
C GLN A 135 16.11 -15.96 34.73
N THR A 136 17.25 -15.59 34.16
CA THR A 136 18.35 -16.53 33.90
C THR A 136 19.40 -16.34 34.99
N ALA A 137 19.58 -17.38 35.82
CA ALA A 137 20.47 -17.43 36.97
C ALA A 137 21.74 -16.57 36.82
N GLY A 138 21.75 -15.40 37.46
CA GLY A 138 22.94 -14.53 37.64
C GLY A 138 23.68 -14.09 36.37
N GLY A 139 23.08 -14.23 35.19
CA GLY A 139 23.72 -13.95 33.90
C GLY A 139 22.88 -13.04 33.03
N PHE A 140 23.55 -12.22 32.22
CA PHE A 140 22.97 -11.30 31.24
C PHE A 140 22.09 -12.08 30.24
N GLY A 141 20.79 -12.09 30.51
CA GLY A 141 19.77 -12.69 29.65
C GLY A 141 18.54 -11.83 29.70
N SER A 142 18.57 -10.71 28.97
CA SER A 142 17.36 -9.94 28.64
C SER A 142 17.23 -9.93 27.13
N TRP A 143 16.02 -10.09 26.60
CA TRP A 143 15.71 -10.03 25.17
C TRP A 143 16.48 -11.08 24.34
N ASN A 144 15.89 -12.28 24.18
CA ASN A 144 16.36 -13.38 23.31
C ASN A 144 17.87 -13.74 23.36
N LEU A 145 18.60 -13.32 24.40
CA LEU A 145 19.99 -13.65 24.71
C LEU A 145 19.98 -14.83 25.67
N MET A 146 20.61 -15.93 25.28
CA MET A 146 20.53 -17.19 26.00
C MET A 146 21.91 -17.63 26.47
N SER A 147 21.97 -18.33 27.61
CA SER A 147 23.25 -18.80 28.14
C SER A 147 23.93 -19.74 27.16
N TYR A 148 25.27 -19.69 27.13
CA TYR A 148 26.07 -20.50 26.21
C TYR A 148 25.74 -22.00 26.24
N PRO A 149 25.50 -22.65 27.39
CA PRO A 149 25.11 -24.06 27.42
C PRO A 149 23.83 -24.35 26.63
N ILE A 150 22.79 -23.52 26.79
CA ILE A 150 21.52 -23.75 26.07
C ILE A 150 21.69 -23.50 24.57
N CYS A 151 22.46 -22.47 24.18
CA CYS A 151 22.84 -22.26 22.79
C CYS A 151 23.57 -23.48 22.20
N ARG A 152 24.55 -24.03 22.92
CA ARG A 152 25.33 -25.20 22.49
C ARG A 152 24.41 -26.41 22.30
N ASP A 153 23.53 -26.67 23.26
CA ASP A 153 22.61 -27.81 23.21
C ASP A 153 21.61 -27.66 22.04
N LEU A 154 21.13 -26.45 21.73
CA LEU A 154 20.35 -26.18 20.52
C LEU A 154 21.15 -26.40 19.22
N ARG A 155 22.43 -26.04 19.21
CA ARG A 155 23.29 -26.23 18.04
C ARG A 155 23.59 -27.70 17.75
N GLU A 156 23.55 -28.56 18.77
CA GLU A 156 23.67 -30.01 18.66
C GLU A 156 22.34 -30.69 18.24
N GLN A 157 21.21 -29.98 18.30
CA GLN A 157 19.89 -30.50 17.98
C GLN A 157 19.58 -30.40 16.47
N SER A 158 19.78 -31.49 15.74
CA SER A 158 19.54 -31.54 14.28
C SER A 158 18.10 -31.86 13.88
N GLN A 159 17.21 -32.16 14.82
CA GLN A 159 15.83 -32.59 14.51
C GLN A 159 14.94 -31.42 14.07
N PHE A 160 15.17 -30.22 14.60
CA PHE A 160 14.28 -29.07 14.41
C PHE A 160 14.91 -27.93 13.61
N PHE A 161 16.24 -27.80 13.64
CA PHE A 161 16.97 -26.69 13.02
C PHE A 161 18.06 -27.23 12.10
N ASP A 162 18.11 -26.70 10.88
CA ASP A 162 19.19 -26.98 9.91
C ASP A 162 20.53 -26.34 10.36
N GLY A 163 20.47 -25.34 11.25
CA GLY A 163 21.59 -24.68 11.87
C GLY A 163 21.13 -23.64 12.91
N VAL A 164 21.97 -23.38 13.91
CA VAL A 164 21.69 -22.42 14.98
C VAL A 164 22.83 -21.41 15.07
N LEU A 165 22.48 -20.13 15.00
CA LEU A 165 23.38 -19.00 15.25
C LEU A 165 23.12 -18.48 16.66
N CYS A 166 24.17 -18.39 17.45
CA CYS A 166 24.10 -17.83 18.79
C CYS A 166 24.79 -16.47 18.81
N ARG A 167 24.14 -15.51 19.47
CA ARG A 167 24.66 -14.17 19.71
C ARG A 167 24.87 -13.98 21.22
N ALA A 168 25.84 -13.16 21.57
CA ALA A 168 26.11 -12.76 22.93
C ALA A 168 26.47 -11.27 22.91
N GLU A 169 25.96 -10.53 23.88
CA GLU A 169 26.38 -9.15 24.09
C GLU A 169 27.82 -9.15 24.63
N ILE A 170 28.70 -8.41 23.96
CA ILE A 170 30.09 -8.21 24.34
C ILE A 170 30.36 -6.72 24.50
N ASP A 171 31.10 -6.35 25.53
CA ASP A 171 31.63 -5.00 25.67
C ASP A 171 32.93 -4.88 24.89
N VAL A 172 32.95 -3.99 23.90
CA VAL A 172 34.15 -3.68 23.12
C VAL A 172 34.56 -2.23 23.34
N ASN A 173 35.87 -1.99 23.44
CA ASN A 173 36.40 -0.63 23.53
C ASN A 173 36.67 -0.11 22.11
N LEU A 174 35.86 0.86 21.67
CA LEU A 174 35.96 1.48 20.35
C LEU A 174 36.67 2.83 20.42
N ALA A 175 37.66 3.04 19.56
CA ALA A 175 38.41 4.29 19.43
C ALA A 175 38.56 4.68 17.95
N ALA A 176 38.18 5.91 17.60
CA ALA A 176 38.41 6.50 16.28
C ALA A 176 39.22 7.80 16.45
N GLY A 177 40.52 7.66 16.70
CA GLY A 177 41.46 8.78 16.83
C GLY A 177 41.50 9.47 18.22
N GLY A 178 40.89 8.88 19.25
CA GLY A 178 40.89 9.39 20.63
C GLY A 178 40.83 8.25 21.66
N ASP A 179 40.51 8.57 22.92
CA ASP A 179 40.43 7.58 23.99
C ASP A 179 39.33 6.53 23.73
N PRO A 180 39.59 5.23 23.99
CA PRO A 180 38.60 4.19 23.80
C PRO A 180 37.39 4.37 24.71
N LYS A 181 36.19 4.21 24.15
CA LYS A 181 34.95 4.16 24.92
C LYS A 181 34.37 2.74 24.88
N PRO A 182 33.90 2.19 26.02
CA PRO A 182 33.19 0.93 26.02
C PRO A 182 31.85 1.13 25.31
N VAL A 183 31.55 0.22 24.38
CA VAL A 183 30.29 0.17 23.64
C VAL A 183 29.85 -1.29 23.61
N ALA A 184 28.56 -1.53 23.86
CA ALA A 184 27.96 -2.84 23.70
C ALA A 184 27.89 -3.22 22.21
N ALA A 185 28.28 -4.45 21.88
CA ALA A 185 28.20 -5.04 20.56
C ALA A 185 27.60 -6.46 20.64
N GLU A 186 26.96 -6.91 19.56
CA GLU A 186 26.41 -8.26 19.41
C GLU A 186 26.91 -8.94 18.12
#